data_AF-A0A1U9ZSQ3-F1
#
_entry.id   AF-A0A1U9ZSQ3-F1
#
_cell.length_a   1.000
_cell.length_b   1.000
_cell.length_c   1.000
_cell.angle_alpha   90.00
_cell.angle_beta   90.00
_cell.angle_gamma   90.00
#
_symmetry.space_group_name_H-M   'P 1'
#
loop_
_entity.id
_entity.type
_entity.pdbx_description
1 polymer ?
#
loop_
_entity_poly.entity_id
_entity_poly.type
_entity_poly.pdbx_seq_one_letter_code
_entity_poly.pdbx_strand_id
1 'polypeptide(L)' 'MPQETGDERVDAIVAGLARLGELPVSEHVAVFDEAFSGLEGVLAAVEEPVREGAPDGAVGRR' A
#
# COMPACT_ATOMS: atom_id res chain seq x y z
N MET A 1 -3.78 -23.76 4.27
CA MET A 1 -4.13 -22.35 4.49
C MET A 1 -3.40 -21.51 3.46
N PRO A 2 -3.98 -20.41 2.96
CA PRO A 2 -3.24 -19.46 2.14
C PRO A 2 -1.96 -19.04 2.87
N GLN A 3 -0.88 -18.83 2.13
CA GLN A 3 0.36 -18.33 2.72
C GLN A 3 0.19 -16.83 2.95
N GLU A 4 0.32 -16.40 4.21
CA GLU A 4 0.31 -14.98 4.57
C GLU A 4 1.60 -14.30 4.09
N THR A 5 1.48 -13.03 3.69
CA THR A 5 2.60 -12.21 3.21
C THR A 5 3.40 -11.60 4.36
N GLY A 6 2.83 -11.57 5.56
CA GLY A 6 3.44 -10.97 6.75
C GLY A 6 3.15 -9.48 6.92
N ASP A 7 2.41 -8.87 5.98
CA ASP A 7 1.84 -7.53 6.13
C ASP A 7 0.30 -7.63 6.10
N GLU A 8 -0.34 -7.34 7.23
CA GLU A 8 -1.79 -7.45 7.39
C GLU A 8 -2.57 -6.64 6.35
N ARG A 9 -2.00 -5.52 5.87
CA ARG A 9 -2.63 -4.68 4.84
C ARG A 9 -2.62 -5.38 3.49
N VAL A 10 -1.50 -6.01 3.14
CA VAL A 10 -1.37 -6.81 1.91
C VAL A 10 -2.26 -8.04 1.99
N ASP A 11 -2.30 -8.72 3.13
CA ASP A 11 -3.14 -9.90 3.34
C ASP A 11 -4.64 -9.57 3.21
N ALA A 12 -5.07 -8.42 3.73
CA ALA A 12 -6.45 -7.94 3.55
C ALA A 12 -6.80 -7.67 2.07
N ILE A 13 -5.88 -7.05 1.31
CA ILE A 13 -6.07 -6.79 -0.12
C ILE A 13 -6.17 -8.11 -0.90
N VAL A 14 -5.28 -9.07 -0.63
CA VAL A 14 -5.27 -10.38 -1.29
C VAL A 14 -6.52 -11.19 -0.94
N ALA A 15 -6.97 -11.16 0.32
CA ALA A 15 -8.22 -11.79 0.74
C ALA A 15 -9.44 -11.23 -0.02
N GLY A 16 -9.42 -9.93 -0.35
CA GLY A 16 -10.45 -9.27 -1.15
C GLY A 16 -10.63 -9.85 -2.56
N LEU A 17 -9.63 -10.55 -3.12
CA LEU A 17 -9.72 -11.21 -4.43
C LEU A 17 -10.66 -12.43 -4.42
N ALA A 18 -11.02 -12.96 -3.25
CA ALA A 18 -11.98 -14.06 -3.14
C ALA A 18 -13.35 -13.72 -3.78
N ARG A 19 -13.71 -12.42 -3.83
CA ARG A 19 -14.93 -11.90 -4.47
C ARG A 19 -15.04 -12.25 -5.97
N LEU A 20 -13.92 -12.50 -6.65
CA LEU A 20 -13.90 -12.83 -8.08
C LEU A 20 -14.71 -14.10 -8.39
N GLY A 21 -14.77 -15.06 -7.47
CA GLY A 21 -15.54 -16.30 -7.64
C GLY A 21 -17.06 -16.09 -7.59
N GLU A 22 -17.52 -14.95 -7.08
CA GLU A 22 -18.93 -14.62 -6.86
C GLU A 22 -19.46 -13.60 -7.87
N LEU A 23 -18.57 -12.93 -8.59
CA LEU A 23 -18.89 -11.85 -9.52
C LEU A 23 -18.74 -12.29 -10.98
N PRO A 24 -19.54 -11.71 -11.91
CA PRO A 24 -19.33 -11.95 -13.33
C PRO A 24 -17.98 -11.38 -13.77
N VAL A 25 -17.38 -11.99 -14.81
CA VAL A 25 -16.05 -11.62 -15.32
C VAL A 25 -15.95 -10.14 -15.71
N SER A 26 -17.06 -9.51 -16.12
CA SER A 26 -17.10 -8.07 -16.40
C SER A 26 -16.72 -7.19 -15.21
N GLU A 27 -16.95 -7.66 -13.98
CA GLU A 27 -16.63 -6.94 -12.74
C GLU A 27 -15.20 -7.23 -12.24
N HIS A 28 -14.52 -8.24 -12.81
CA HIS A 28 -13.19 -8.65 -12.33
C HIS A 28 -12.17 -7.51 -12.46
N VAL A 29 -12.27 -6.71 -13.52
CA VAL A 29 -11.38 -5.55 -13.74
C VAL A 29 -11.48 -4.57 -12.58
N ALA A 30 -12.69 -4.23 -12.13
CA ALA A 30 -12.88 -3.31 -11.01
C ALA A 30 -12.27 -3.84 -9.71
N VAL A 31 -12.40 -5.15 -9.46
CA VAL A 31 -11.80 -5.80 -8.29
C VAL A 31 -10.27 -5.80 -8.36
N PHE A 32 -9.70 -6.02 -9.55
CA PHE A 32 -8.25 -5.93 -9.74
C PHE A 32 -7.74 -4.50 -9.56
N ASP A 33 -8.42 -3.50 -10.13
CA ASP A 33 -8.03 -2.10 -10.00
C ASP A 33 -8.03 -1.64 -8.53
N GLU A 34 -9.03 -2.07 -7.74
CA GLU A 34 -9.10 -1.84 -6.30
C GLU A 34 -7.88 -2.46 -5.59
N ALA A 35 -7.55 -3.71 -5.89
CA ALA A 35 -6.42 -4.41 -5.29
C ALA A 35 -5.08 -3.77 -5.68
N PHE A 36 -4.88 -3.42 -6.94
CA PHE A 36 -3.67 -2.73 -7.41
C PHE A 36 -3.49 -1.39 -6.71
N SER A 37 -4.53 -0.56 -6.68
CA SER A 37 -4.49 0.74 -6.00
C SER A 37 -4.16 0.61 -4.51
N GLY A 38 -4.70 -0.43 -3.85
CA GLY A 38 -4.40 -0.72 -2.46
C GLY A 38 -2.93 -1.10 -2.24
N LEU A 39 -2.37 -1.96 -3.10
CA LEU A 39 -0.97 -2.38 -3.01
C LEU A 39 0.00 -1.23 -3.29
N GLU A 40 -0.30 -0.38 -4.28
CA GLU A 40 0.47 0.84 -4.53
C GLU A 40 0.47 1.77 -3.31
N GLY A 41 -0.67 1.93 -2.63
CA GLY A 41 -0.75 2.69 -1.39
C GLY A 41 0.10 2.11 -0.26
N VAL A 42 0.16 0.79 -0.13
CA VAL A 42 1.03 0.12 0.85
C VAL A 42 2.50 0.39 0.55
N LEU A 43 2.91 0.30 -0.73
CA LEU A 43 4.29 0.58 -1.15
C LEU A 43 4.67 2.05 -0.92
N ALA A 44 3.80 2.99 -1.29
CA ALA A 44 4.03 4.42 -1.08
C ALA A 44 4.21 4.78 0.40
N ALA A 45 3.46 4.12 1.31
CA ALA A 45 3.60 4.32 2.74
C ALA A 45 4.92 3.80 3.32
N VAL A 46 5.58 2.83 2.66
CA VAL A 46 6.91 2.33 3.05
C VAL A 46 8.02 3.22 2.49
N GLU A 47 7.80 3.81 1.31
CA GLU A 47 8.78 4.67 0.64
C GLU A 47 8.92 6.05 1.28
N GLU A 48 7.97 6.52 2.08
CA GLU A 48 8.04 7.83 2.72
C GLU A 48 9.13 7.86 3.81
N PRO A 49 10.33 8.39 3.53
CA PRO A 49 11.36 8.50 4.53
C PRO A 49 11.04 9.71 5.38
N VAL A 50 11.11 9.53 6.70
CA VAL A 50 11.05 10.58 7.72
C VAL A 50 11.77 11.85 7.22
N ARG A 51 11.01 12.88 6.82
CA ARG A 51 11.54 14.23 6.61
C ARG A 51 11.68 14.87 7.99
N GLU A 52 12.66 14.43 8.77
CA GLU A 52 13.00 15.06 10.04
C GLU A 52 14.11 16.10 9.83
N GLY A 53 13.68 17.37 9.81
CA GLY A 53 14.41 18.52 10.35
C GLY A 53 15.75 18.92 9.74
N ALA A 54 15.74 19.83 8.75
CA ALA A 54 16.79 20.84 8.60
C ALA A 54 16.13 22.14 8.09
N PRO A 55 16.35 23.29 8.77
CA PRO A 55 17.66 23.93 8.69
C PRO A 55 18.16 24.48 10.05
N ASP A 56 19.23 23.92 10.60
CA ASP A 56 20.06 24.68 11.55
C ASP A 56 21.11 25.47 10.76
N GLY A 57 20.64 26.60 10.23
CA GLY A 57 21.45 27.65 9.63
C GLY A 57 21.70 28.79 10.60
N ALA A 58 22.11 28.53 11.84
CA ALA A 58 22.64 29.57 12.73
C ALA A 58 24.13 29.81 12.44
N VAL A 59 24.41 30.52 11.34
CA VAL A 59 25.69 31.21 11.14
C VAL A 59 25.84 32.26 12.25
N GLY A 60 26.76 32.01 13.17
CA GLY A 60 27.07 32.93 14.27
C GLY A 60 28.50 32.76 14.79
N ARG A 61 29.51 32.84 13.90
CA ARG A 61 30.89 33.09 14.35
C ARG A 61 31.07 34.59 14.57
N ARG A 62 31.20 35.00 15.83
CA ARG A 62 31.81 36.27 16.25
C ARG A 62 33.02 35.96 17.11
#